data_AF-A0A550HE47-F1
#
_entry.id   AF-A0A550HE47-F1
#
_cell.length_a   1.000
_cell.length_b   1.000
_cell.length_c   1.000
_cell.angle_alpha   90.00
_cell.angle_beta   90.00
_cell.angle_gamma   90.00
#
_symmetry.space_group_name_H-M   'P 1'
#
loop_
_entity.id
_entity.type
_entity.pdbx_description
1 polymer ?
#
loop_
_entity_poly.entity_id
_entity_poly.type
_entity_poly.pdbx_seq_one_letter_code
_entity_poly.pdbx_strand_id
1 'polypeptide(L)'
;QEIQTIIFCRSRRTVELILSYLREKLSGTKDGVEKFIRGYRSGYLPEQRRQIEEGIRNGDIRIVTATNALELGIDVGGMGAVILVGYPGTIAATRQQVGRAGRGAQESLAILIATPDPIDQFFANNPQYLLDRPSEEALINPDNTLILLSHIQCAAFELPFSVHEDFGDLQAEVVHEYLDFCCTQGLLYKSGEKYYWMADYYPAQSISIRTTSAENIELVLDNDQESMGEQNRMVGQIDRVSAYWMVHPHAIYLHEGESYLVDDLDLESNQAKLRPFASDYYTLPQKRTEIKLINKHLEEKTTGALKEIGEIIVTEQVTGYRKIRWYTHENIGSGELDLPPTHLKTTAYWFSLDEETVTQMREKGLWGSDQINYGLNWNRQRDRVRERDNFRCQICGSPETGKAHDVHHKIPFRQFTSFLEANALDNLVTLCPSCHKRLEASVRIRSGLSGLAFILSHLSTIFLMCDRRDIGVHSDPQSNLTNGKPTVVIYDQVPDGIGFSQRLFELHTEIIDRAYKLVRSCQCKDGCPSCVGPGGEHGQGGKYEAIEILEILSTSKRI
;
A
#
# COMPACT_ATOMS: atom_id res chain seq x y z
N GLN A 1 9.12 -33.05 -18.22
CA GLN A 1 10.37 -32.37 -17.80
C GLN A 1 10.16 -31.82 -16.41
N GLU A 2 11.16 -31.91 -15.54
CA GLU A 2 11.11 -31.29 -14.21
C GLU A 2 11.72 -29.88 -14.30
N ILE A 3 10.88 -28.85 -14.38
CA ILE A 3 11.30 -27.46 -14.60
C ILE A 3 11.52 -26.76 -13.26
N GLN A 4 12.71 -26.20 -13.03
CA GLN A 4 12.99 -25.40 -11.83
C GLN A 4 12.23 -24.07 -11.92
N THR A 5 11.42 -23.75 -10.92
CA THR A 5 10.43 -22.66 -10.99
C THR A 5 10.47 -21.75 -9.75
N ILE A 6 10.48 -20.42 -9.96
CA ILE A 6 10.21 -19.44 -8.89
C ILE A 6 8.77 -18.94 -9.02
N ILE A 7 8.07 -18.83 -7.89
CA ILE A 7 6.73 -18.25 -7.81
C ILE A 7 6.81 -16.98 -6.94
N PHE A 8 6.86 -15.82 -7.57
CA PHE A 8 6.85 -14.53 -6.89
C PHE A 8 5.44 -14.16 -6.44
N CYS A 9 5.34 -13.70 -5.20
CA CYS A 9 4.09 -13.33 -4.56
C CYS A 9 4.20 -11.93 -3.93
N ARG A 10 3.15 -11.12 -4.01
CA ARG A 10 3.13 -9.74 -3.48
C ARG A 10 3.18 -9.64 -1.94
N SER A 11 2.85 -10.71 -1.23
CA SER A 11 2.80 -10.69 0.24
C SER A 11 3.40 -11.94 0.86
N ARG A 12 3.99 -11.78 2.05
CA ARG A 12 4.50 -12.89 2.88
C ARG A 12 3.43 -13.96 3.10
N ARG A 13 2.18 -13.55 3.31
CA ARG A 13 1.05 -14.47 3.45
C ARG A 13 0.83 -15.30 2.19
N THR A 14 0.75 -14.67 1.02
CA THR A 14 0.50 -15.38 -0.25
C THR A 14 1.59 -16.42 -0.56
N VAL A 15 2.86 -16.12 -0.22
CA VAL A 15 3.97 -17.09 -0.32
C VAL A 15 3.66 -18.37 0.44
N GLU A 16 3.26 -18.21 1.70
CA GLU A 16 2.98 -19.34 2.59
C GLU A 16 1.71 -20.08 2.17
N LEU A 17 0.67 -19.35 1.73
CA LEU A 17 -0.57 -20.00 1.27
C LEU A 17 -0.30 -20.91 0.06
N ILE A 18 0.42 -20.40 -0.94
CA ILE A 18 0.74 -21.15 -2.15
C ILE A 18 1.68 -22.32 -1.82
N LEU A 19 2.64 -22.10 -0.91
CA LEU A 19 3.52 -23.17 -0.44
C LEU A 19 2.73 -24.34 0.16
N SER A 20 1.81 -24.05 1.09
CA SER A 20 0.95 -25.06 1.71
C SER A 20 0.11 -25.80 0.66
N TYR A 21 -0.51 -25.08 -0.28
CA TYR A 21 -1.32 -25.68 -1.36
C TYR A 21 -0.51 -26.59 -2.28
N LEU A 22 0.70 -26.17 -2.65
CA LEU A 22 1.56 -26.96 -3.53
C LEU A 22 2.06 -28.22 -2.83
N ARG A 23 2.46 -28.12 -1.55
CA ARG A 23 2.89 -29.27 -0.76
C ARG A 23 1.73 -30.25 -0.61
N GLU A 24 0.57 -29.82 -0.13
CA GLU A 24 -0.61 -30.70 0.04
C GLU A 24 -0.97 -31.44 -1.25
N LYS A 25 -1.03 -30.72 -2.38
CA LYS A 25 -1.39 -31.30 -3.67
C LYS A 25 -0.37 -32.32 -4.19
N LEU A 26 0.91 -32.16 -3.84
CA LEU A 26 2.01 -33.00 -4.36
C LEU A 26 2.47 -34.08 -3.37
N SER A 27 2.09 -33.99 -2.10
CA SER A 27 2.42 -35.00 -1.06
C SER A 27 1.94 -36.40 -1.41
N GLY A 28 0.89 -36.54 -2.24
CA GLY A 28 0.43 -37.84 -2.74
C GLY A 28 1.22 -38.40 -3.94
N THR A 29 2.17 -37.65 -4.50
CA THR A 29 2.84 -38.00 -5.77
C THR A 29 4.35 -38.23 -5.61
N LYS A 30 5.00 -37.60 -4.62
CA LYS A 30 6.41 -37.77 -4.31
C LYS A 30 6.63 -37.69 -2.81
N ASP A 31 7.41 -38.60 -2.25
CA ASP A 31 7.84 -38.49 -0.85
C ASP A 31 8.85 -37.36 -0.67
N GLY A 32 8.76 -36.65 0.46
CA GLY A 32 9.69 -35.58 0.83
C GLY A 32 9.53 -34.28 0.03
N VAL A 33 8.30 -33.92 -0.34
CA VAL A 33 7.98 -32.70 -1.12
C VAL A 33 8.56 -31.44 -0.47
N GLU A 34 8.61 -31.39 0.85
CA GLU A 34 9.20 -30.29 1.61
C GLU A 34 10.68 -30.03 1.29
N LYS A 35 11.43 -31.03 0.81
CA LYS A 35 12.82 -30.85 0.37
C LYS A 35 12.92 -30.15 -0.99
N PHE A 36 11.94 -30.39 -1.86
CA PHE A 36 11.93 -29.89 -3.24
C PHE A 36 11.12 -28.59 -3.41
N ILE A 37 10.17 -28.31 -2.51
CA ILE A 37 9.30 -27.14 -2.55
C ILE A 37 9.48 -26.34 -1.26
N ARG A 38 10.06 -25.15 -1.38
CA ARG A 38 10.38 -24.26 -0.25
C ARG A 38 9.72 -22.90 -0.39
N GLY A 39 9.51 -22.23 0.74
CA GLY A 39 9.20 -20.79 0.77
C GLY A 39 10.48 -19.96 0.87
N TYR A 40 10.40 -18.66 0.59
CA TYR A 40 11.48 -17.72 0.85
C TYR A 40 10.96 -16.31 1.13
N ARG A 41 11.30 -15.74 2.29
CA ARG A 41 10.93 -14.36 2.67
C ARG A 41 11.89 -13.78 3.69
N SER A 42 11.91 -12.44 3.81
CA SER A 42 12.82 -11.71 4.70
C SER A 42 12.71 -12.07 6.19
N GLY A 43 11.55 -12.56 6.64
CA GLY A 43 11.31 -12.95 8.04
C GLY A 43 11.73 -14.39 8.40
N TYR A 44 12.41 -15.09 7.49
CA TYR A 44 13.05 -16.37 7.78
C TYR A 44 14.42 -16.14 8.43
N LEU A 45 14.85 -17.11 9.24
CA LEU A 45 16.15 -17.05 9.91
C LEU A 45 17.29 -16.96 8.87
N PRO A 46 18.39 -16.23 9.15
CA PRO A 46 19.50 -16.11 8.22
C PRO A 46 20.07 -17.45 7.75
N GLU A 47 20.18 -18.44 8.64
CA GLU A 47 20.66 -19.77 8.32
C GLU A 47 19.71 -20.52 7.38
N GLN A 48 18.40 -20.48 7.66
CA GLN A 48 17.37 -21.07 6.82
C GLN A 48 17.38 -20.49 5.41
N ARG A 49 17.55 -19.15 5.27
CA ARG A 49 17.67 -18.49 3.97
C ARG A 49 18.88 -18.98 3.18
N ARG A 50 20.06 -19.09 3.82
CA ARG A 50 21.28 -19.62 3.19
C ARG A 50 21.09 -21.06 2.70
N GLN A 51 20.47 -21.92 3.50
CA GLN A 51 20.17 -23.31 3.10
C GLN A 51 19.24 -23.36 1.88
N ILE A 52 18.21 -22.50 1.82
CA ILE A 52 17.31 -22.41 0.67
C ILE A 52 18.05 -21.89 -0.57
N GLU A 53 18.88 -20.86 -0.43
CA GLU A 53 19.66 -20.29 -1.54
C GLU A 53 20.63 -21.32 -2.14
N GLU A 54 21.31 -22.10 -1.28
CA GLU A 54 22.20 -23.19 -1.70
C GLU A 54 21.43 -24.31 -2.40
N GLY A 55 20.28 -24.73 -1.86
CA GLY A 55 19.45 -25.76 -2.48
C GLY A 55 18.86 -25.33 -3.83
N ILE A 56 18.58 -24.04 -4.03
CA ILE A 56 18.19 -23.51 -5.35
C ILE A 56 19.37 -23.59 -6.31
N ARG A 57 20.57 -23.16 -5.88
CA ARG A 57 21.78 -23.15 -6.72
C ARG A 57 22.19 -24.56 -7.17
N ASN A 58 22.07 -25.54 -6.28
CA ASN A 58 22.44 -26.94 -6.57
C ASN A 58 21.35 -27.70 -7.36
N GLY A 59 20.15 -27.12 -7.49
CA GLY A 59 19.03 -27.75 -8.18
C GLY A 59 18.22 -28.73 -7.31
N ASP A 60 18.53 -28.85 -6.03
CA ASP A 60 17.80 -29.68 -5.06
C ASP A 60 16.39 -29.13 -4.81
N ILE A 61 16.26 -27.80 -4.76
CA ILE A 61 14.97 -27.12 -4.64
C ILE A 61 14.44 -26.82 -6.04
N ARG A 62 13.31 -27.46 -6.38
CA ARG A 62 12.70 -27.36 -7.70
C ARG A 62 11.66 -26.26 -7.81
N ILE A 63 10.95 -25.98 -6.72
CA ILE A 63 9.96 -24.91 -6.67
C ILE A 63 10.23 -24.06 -5.45
N VAL A 64 10.33 -22.75 -5.63
CA VAL A 64 10.39 -21.80 -4.52
C VAL A 64 9.28 -20.76 -4.64
N THR A 65 8.46 -20.62 -3.60
CA THR A 65 7.52 -19.51 -3.47
C THR A 65 8.21 -18.39 -2.71
N ALA A 66 8.22 -17.16 -3.24
CA ALA A 66 8.99 -16.08 -2.65
C ALA A 66 8.31 -14.72 -2.73
N THR A 67 8.65 -13.81 -1.81
CA THR A 67 8.37 -12.38 -2.01
C THR A 67 9.41 -11.78 -2.96
N ASN A 68 9.45 -10.45 -3.09
CA ASN A 68 10.55 -9.72 -3.74
C ASN A 68 11.93 -9.93 -3.07
N ALA A 69 12.04 -10.73 -2.01
CA ALA A 69 13.31 -11.01 -1.35
C ALA A 69 14.29 -11.81 -2.23
N LEU A 70 13.80 -12.53 -3.25
CA LEU A 70 14.64 -13.16 -4.30
C LEU A 70 14.82 -12.27 -5.55
N GLU A 71 14.32 -11.03 -5.53
CA GLU A 71 14.36 -10.14 -6.69
C GLU A 71 15.75 -9.56 -6.94
N LEU A 72 16.53 -9.25 -5.89
CA LEU A 72 17.81 -8.56 -5.95
C LEU A 72 18.89 -9.28 -5.11
N GLY A 73 20.13 -9.27 -5.60
CA GLY A 73 21.33 -9.60 -4.80
C GLY A 73 21.68 -11.08 -4.63
N ILE A 74 20.85 -12.02 -5.09
CA ILE A 74 21.12 -13.47 -4.92
C ILE A 74 21.40 -14.12 -6.28
N ASP A 75 22.56 -14.77 -6.40
CA ASP A 75 22.88 -15.63 -7.54
C ASP A 75 22.30 -17.04 -7.33
N VAL A 76 21.02 -17.16 -7.68
CA VAL A 76 20.23 -18.40 -7.66
C VAL A 76 20.43 -19.26 -8.92
N GLY A 77 21.31 -18.89 -9.84
CA GLY A 77 21.39 -19.53 -11.16
C GLY A 77 20.23 -19.11 -12.08
N GLY A 78 20.16 -19.70 -13.27
CA GLY A 78 19.07 -19.45 -14.22
C GLY A 78 17.93 -20.43 -14.04
N MET A 79 16.73 -19.94 -13.76
CA MET A 79 15.55 -20.78 -13.59
C MET A 79 14.95 -21.14 -14.96
N GLY A 80 14.27 -22.29 -15.05
CA GLY A 80 13.53 -22.67 -16.26
C GLY A 80 12.20 -21.94 -16.39
N ALA A 81 11.56 -21.61 -15.26
CA ALA A 81 10.31 -20.85 -15.25
C ALA A 81 10.19 -19.85 -14.09
N VAL A 82 9.43 -18.78 -14.32
CA VAL A 82 9.00 -17.83 -13.30
C VAL A 82 7.48 -17.65 -13.40
N ILE A 83 6.81 -17.63 -12.25
CA ILE A 83 5.39 -17.32 -12.12
C ILE A 83 5.25 -16.11 -11.22
N LEU A 84 4.61 -15.06 -11.70
CA LEU A 84 4.26 -13.86 -10.93
C LEU A 84 2.80 -13.96 -10.52
N VAL A 85 2.52 -13.97 -9.22
CA VAL A 85 1.16 -13.99 -8.68
C VAL A 85 0.74 -12.57 -8.35
N GLY A 86 0.13 -11.94 -9.37
CA GLY A 86 -0.23 -10.53 -9.41
C GLY A 86 0.90 -9.61 -9.86
N TYR A 87 0.55 -8.39 -10.25
CA TYR A 87 1.54 -7.39 -10.66
C TYR A 87 2.45 -7.01 -9.47
N PRO A 88 3.79 -7.10 -9.61
CA PRO A 88 4.73 -6.79 -8.53
C PRO A 88 4.66 -5.36 -7.97
N GLY A 89 4.03 -4.44 -8.71
CA GLY A 89 3.83 -3.05 -8.31
C GLY A 89 4.53 -2.05 -9.24
N THR A 90 5.63 -2.45 -9.87
CA THR A 90 6.38 -1.67 -10.87
C THR A 90 6.74 -2.51 -12.10
N ILE A 91 6.93 -1.84 -13.24
CA ILE A 91 7.40 -2.46 -14.48
C ILE A 91 8.84 -2.93 -14.30
N ALA A 92 9.67 -2.14 -13.60
CA ALA A 92 11.02 -2.53 -13.21
C ALA A 92 11.04 -3.86 -12.44
N ALA A 93 10.22 -3.99 -11.38
CA ALA A 93 10.17 -5.22 -10.58
C ALA A 93 9.65 -6.41 -11.40
N THR A 94 8.64 -6.18 -12.25
CA THR A 94 8.15 -7.21 -13.18
C THR A 94 9.27 -7.75 -14.05
N ARG A 95 10.07 -6.86 -14.67
CA ARG A 95 11.19 -7.25 -15.52
C ARG A 95 12.30 -7.94 -14.74
N GLN A 96 12.64 -7.46 -13.54
CA GLN A 96 13.64 -8.10 -12.68
C GLN A 96 13.23 -9.51 -12.28
N GLN A 97 11.97 -9.69 -11.89
CA GLN A 97 11.45 -11.01 -11.50
C GLN A 97 11.37 -11.96 -12.70
N VAL A 98 10.89 -11.50 -13.87
CA VAL A 98 10.89 -12.28 -15.12
C VAL A 98 12.31 -12.67 -15.54
N GLY A 99 13.27 -11.76 -15.41
CA GLY A 99 14.69 -12.00 -15.73
C GLY A 99 15.38 -13.03 -14.84
N ARG A 100 14.70 -13.59 -13.83
CA ARG A 100 15.17 -14.75 -13.08
C ARG A 100 15.01 -16.07 -13.85
N ALA A 101 14.14 -16.10 -14.87
CA ALA A 101 14.06 -17.20 -15.81
C ALA A 101 14.97 -16.95 -17.04
N GLY A 102 15.57 -18.01 -17.58
CA GLY A 102 16.26 -17.98 -18.87
C GLY A 102 17.67 -17.38 -18.85
N ARG A 103 18.63 -18.09 -18.26
CA ARG A 103 20.07 -17.82 -18.48
C ARG A 103 20.64 -18.78 -19.52
N GLY A 104 21.39 -18.26 -20.48
CA GLY A 104 21.99 -19.05 -21.56
C GLY A 104 21.06 -19.26 -22.76
N ALA A 105 21.23 -20.35 -23.50
CA ALA A 105 20.51 -20.61 -24.76
C ALA A 105 19.26 -21.51 -24.59
N GLN A 106 18.90 -21.89 -23.35
CA GLN A 106 17.74 -22.73 -23.09
C GLN A 106 16.44 -21.93 -23.12
N GLU A 107 15.36 -22.55 -23.57
CA GLU A 107 14.03 -21.98 -23.49
C GLU A 107 13.61 -21.73 -22.05
N SER A 108 12.88 -20.64 -21.82
CA SER A 108 12.41 -20.24 -20.49
C SER A 108 10.98 -19.72 -20.55
N LEU A 109 10.25 -19.87 -19.45
CA LEU A 109 8.85 -19.48 -19.36
C LEU A 109 8.62 -18.44 -18.26
N ALA A 110 7.87 -17.39 -18.57
CA ALA A 110 7.38 -16.42 -17.60
C ALA A 110 5.85 -16.31 -17.67
N ILE A 111 5.17 -16.44 -16.53
CA ILE A 111 3.70 -16.37 -16.45
C ILE A 111 3.32 -15.29 -15.44
N LEU A 112 2.49 -14.33 -15.84
CA LEU A 112 1.84 -13.39 -14.93
C LEU A 112 0.39 -13.83 -14.70
N ILE A 113 0.05 -14.18 -13.46
CA ILE A 113 -1.30 -14.53 -13.03
C ILE A 113 -1.96 -13.26 -12.47
N ALA A 114 -2.83 -12.62 -13.25
CA ALA A 114 -3.54 -11.42 -12.83
C ALA A 114 -4.50 -11.72 -11.67
N THR A 115 -4.46 -10.90 -10.63
CA THR A 115 -5.42 -10.95 -9.51
C THR A 115 -6.63 -10.06 -9.79
N PRO A 116 -7.69 -10.11 -8.96
CA PRO A 116 -8.83 -9.18 -9.09
C PRO A 116 -8.49 -7.70 -8.82
N ASP A 117 -7.23 -7.36 -8.54
CA ASP A 117 -6.81 -5.97 -8.37
C ASP A 117 -7.04 -5.16 -9.67
N PRO A 118 -7.54 -3.91 -9.59
CA PRO A 118 -7.80 -3.10 -10.77
C PRO A 118 -6.60 -2.92 -11.71
N ILE A 119 -5.37 -2.84 -11.19
CA ILE A 119 -4.17 -2.68 -12.00
C ILE A 119 -3.85 -3.98 -12.75
N ASP A 120 -3.94 -5.12 -12.07
CA ASP A 120 -3.74 -6.44 -12.67
C ASP A 120 -4.75 -6.70 -13.80
N GLN A 121 -6.03 -6.41 -13.54
CA GLN A 121 -7.10 -6.54 -14.54
C GLN A 121 -6.90 -5.59 -15.73
N PHE A 122 -6.40 -4.38 -15.49
CA PHE A 122 -6.04 -3.47 -16.57
C PHE A 122 -4.94 -4.07 -17.45
N PHE A 123 -3.87 -4.63 -16.87
CA PHE A 123 -2.79 -5.24 -17.65
C PHE A 123 -3.21 -6.51 -18.36
N ALA A 124 -4.07 -7.34 -17.77
CA ALA A 124 -4.64 -8.51 -18.45
C ALA A 124 -5.37 -8.11 -19.74
N ASN A 125 -6.11 -6.99 -19.71
CA ASN A 125 -6.84 -6.47 -20.86
C ASN A 125 -5.97 -5.60 -21.80
N ASN A 126 -4.81 -5.13 -21.35
CA ASN A 126 -3.93 -4.22 -22.08
C ASN A 126 -2.45 -4.64 -21.92
N PRO A 127 -2.06 -5.86 -22.34
CA PRO A 127 -0.74 -6.42 -22.03
C PRO A 127 0.41 -5.58 -22.62
N GLN A 128 0.20 -4.95 -23.78
CA GLN A 128 1.22 -4.09 -24.40
C GLN A 128 1.61 -2.90 -23.53
N TYR A 129 0.73 -2.44 -22.65
CA TYR A 129 1.07 -1.37 -21.72
C TYR A 129 2.22 -1.77 -20.78
N LEU A 130 2.24 -3.03 -20.33
CA LEU A 130 3.29 -3.56 -19.47
C LEU A 130 4.57 -3.91 -20.25
N LEU A 131 4.42 -4.40 -21.48
CA LEU A 131 5.54 -4.85 -22.31
C LEU A 131 6.33 -3.69 -22.93
N ASP A 132 5.62 -2.71 -23.50
CA ASP A 132 6.22 -1.67 -24.34
C ASP A 132 6.75 -0.48 -23.52
N ARG A 133 6.21 -0.24 -22.31
CA ARG A 133 6.61 0.93 -21.53
C ARG A 133 8.03 0.80 -20.96
N PRO A 134 8.80 1.89 -20.89
CA PRO A 134 10.08 1.88 -20.17
C PRO A 134 9.84 1.60 -18.68
N SER A 135 10.89 1.10 -18.02
CA SER A 135 10.90 0.97 -16.56
C SER A 135 10.88 2.36 -15.92
N GLU A 136 10.35 2.43 -14.70
CA GLU A 136 10.29 3.65 -13.92
C GLU A 136 11.69 4.22 -13.63
N GLU A 137 11.79 5.55 -13.53
CA GLU A 137 13.03 6.24 -13.17
C GLU A 137 13.26 6.19 -11.65
N ALA A 138 14.53 6.09 -11.25
CA ALA A 138 14.92 6.26 -9.86
C ALA A 138 15.11 7.75 -9.57
N LEU A 139 14.19 8.33 -8.81
CA LEU A 139 14.21 9.74 -8.45
C LEU A 139 14.91 9.92 -7.10
N ILE A 140 15.84 10.86 -7.04
CA ILE A 140 16.52 11.27 -5.80
C ILE A 140 16.58 12.79 -5.74
N ASN A 141 16.53 13.32 -4.52
CA ASN A 141 16.73 14.73 -4.21
C ASN A 141 17.81 14.88 -3.13
N PRO A 142 19.11 14.79 -3.49
CA PRO A 142 20.19 14.96 -2.52
C PRO A 142 20.19 16.36 -1.88
N ASP A 143 19.59 17.34 -2.55
CA ASP A 143 19.54 18.75 -2.14
C ASP A 143 18.28 19.07 -1.32
N ASN A 144 17.54 18.06 -0.86
CA ASN A 144 16.48 18.28 0.13
C ASN A 144 17.09 18.98 1.35
N THR A 145 16.61 20.18 1.68
CA THR A 145 17.21 21.08 2.67
C THR A 145 17.49 20.41 4.02
N LEU A 146 16.57 19.57 4.50
CA LEU A 146 16.69 18.93 5.81
C LEU A 146 17.72 17.78 5.77
N ILE A 147 17.67 16.95 4.72
CA ILE A 147 18.63 15.86 4.52
C ILE A 147 20.04 16.42 4.32
N LEU A 148 20.17 17.42 3.46
CA LEU A 148 21.43 18.08 3.14
C LEU A 148 22.06 18.73 4.37
N LEU A 149 21.28 19.48 5.16
CA LEU A 149 21.78 20.09 6.40
C LEU A 149 22.32 19.02 7.38
N SER A 150 21.60 17.90 7.55
CA SER A 150 22.06 16.78 8.37
C SER A 150 23.39 16.21 7.87
N HIS A 151 23.55 16.04 6.55
CA HIS A 151 24.80 15.54 5.97
C HIS A 151 25.95 16.54 6.02
N ILE A 152 25.70 17.84 5.88
CA ILE A 152 26.71 18.90 6.07
C ILE A 152 27.21 18.90 7.52
N GLN A 153 26.33 18.73 8.51
CA GLN A 153 26.74 18.59 9.92
C GLN A 153 27.65 17.38 10.13
N CYS A 154 27.31 16.22 9.56
CA CYS A 154 28.17 15.04 9.60
C CYS A 154 29.54 15.29 8.94
N ALA A 155 29.53 15.86 7.73
CA ALA A 155 30.76 16.10 6.99
C ALA A 155 31.67 17.12 7.70
N ALA A 156 31.09 18.17 8.32
CA ALA A 156 31.85 19.15 9.11
C ALA A 156 32.40 18.59 10.43
N PHE A 157 31.75 17.56 11.00
CA PHE A 157 32.29 16.78 12.11
C PHE A 157 33.50 15.94 11.65
N GLU A 158 33.39 15.29 10.49
CA GLU A 158 34.45 14.43 9.95
C GLU A 158 35.71 15.22 9.60
N LEU A 159 35.55 16.34 8.88
CA LEU A 159 36.64 17.22 8.47
C LEU A 159 36.21 18.70 8.49
N PRO A 160 37.10 19.63 8.89
CA PRO A 160 36.79 21.05 8.81
C PRO A 160 36.54 21.51 7.36
N PHE A 161 35.36 22.09 7.11
CA PHE A 161 34.98 22.62 5.80
C PHE A 161 35.71 23.91 5.47
N SER A 162 36.19 24.06 4.23
CA SER A 162 36.68 25.35 3.74
C SER A 162 35.55 26.26 3.23
N VAL A 163 35.75 27.57 3.33
CA VAL A 163 34.88 28.60 2.69
C VAL A 163 35.02 28.66 1.16
N HIS A 164 35.64 27.66 0.54
CA HIS A 164 35.81 27.57 -0.91
C HIS A 164 35.46 26.17 -1.42
N GLU A 165 34.92 25.32 -0.55
CA GLU A 165 34.60 23.93 -0.89
C GLU A 165 33.13 23.81 -1.27
N ASP A 166 32.90 23.20 -2.43
CA ASP A 166 31.60 22.76 -2.89
C ASP A 166 31.17 21.49 -2.14
N PHE A 167 29.88 21.17 -2.17
CA PHE A 167 29.35 19.92 -1.59
C PHE A 167 28.32 19.28 -2.53
N GLY A 168 28.74 18.23 -3.24
CA GLY A 168 27.93 17.65 -4.31
C GLY A 168 27.79 18.63 -5.47
N ASP A 169 26.56 18.95 -5.86
CA ASP A 169 26.25 19.94 -6.91
C ASP A 169 26.11 21.37 -6.35
N LEU A 170 26.18 21.56 -5.02
CA LEU A 170 26.11 22.87 -4.40
C LEU A 170 27.45 23.59 -4.47
N GLN A 171 27.41 24.82 -4.99
CA GLN A 171 28.53 25.74 -4.97
C GLN A 171 28.82 26.23 -3.55
N ALA A 172 30.10 26.51 -3.28
CA ALA A 172 30.60 26.98 -1.99
C ALA A 172 29.75 28.11 -1.39
N GLU A 173 29.27 29.06 -2.19
CA GLU A 173 28.43 30.18 -1.70
C GLU A 173 27.17 29.69 -1.00
N VAL A 174 26.51 28.66 -1.54
CA VAL A 174 25.29 28.08 -0.94
C VAL A 174 25.66 27.23 0.27
N VAL A 175 26.74 26.44 0.19
CA VAL A 175 27.23 25.63 1.31
C VAL A 175 27.55 26.52 2.52
N HIS A 176 28.09 27.72 2.30
CA HIS A 176 28.35 28.68 3.37
C HIS A 176 27.10 29.10 4.13
N GLU A 177 25.94 29.21 3.47
CA GLU A 177 24.70 29.57 4.16
C GLU A 177 24.31 28.49 5.19
N TYR A 178 24.49 27.21 4.84
CA TYR A 178 24.28 26.10 5.78
C TYR A 178 25.31 26.12 6.92
N LEU A 179 26.58 26.33 6.61
CA LEU A 179 27.66 26.36 7.62
C LEU A 179 27.50 27.55 8.57
N ASP A 180 27.15 28.73 8.04
CA ASP A 180 26.86 29.92 8.83
C ASP A 180 25.60 29.71 9.70
N PHE A 181 24.56 29.07 9.15
CA PHE A 181 23.41 28.65 9.96
C PHE A 181 23.85 27.74 11.12
N CYS A 182 24.67 26.72 10.86
CA CYS A 182 25.22 25.88 11.92
C CYS A 182 26.09 26.65 12.94
N CYS A 183 26.80 27.70 12.52
CA CYS A 183 27.47 28.63 13.44
C CYS A 183 26.48 29.40 14.32
N THR A 184 25.37 29.90 13.76
CA THR A 184 24.33 30.58 14.57
C THR A 184 23.68 29.65 15.59
N GLN A 185 23.60 28.35 15.30
CA GLN A 185 23.12 27.31 16.23
C GLN A 185 24.19 26.86 17.24
N GLY A 186 25.42 27.40 17.17
CA GLY A 186 26.52 27.03 18.05
C GLY A 186 27.12 25.65 17.78
N LEU A 187 26.82 25.03 16.64
CA LEU A 187 27.34 23.71 16.26
C LEU A 187 28.74 23.79 15.65
N LEU A 188 28.97 24.84 14.85
CA LEU A 188 30.24 25.11 14.18
C LEU A 188 30.88 26.40 14.69
N TYR A 189 32.19 26.48 14.60
CA TYR A 189 32.96 27.71 14.77
C TYR A 189 33.80 27.99 13.53
N LYS A 190 33.67 29.22 13.00
CA LYS A 190 34.48 29.69 11.87
C LYS A 190 35.79 30.27 12.38
N SER A 191 36.90 29.74 11.89
CA SER A 191 38.25 30.26 12.15
C SER A 191 39.02 30.41 10.84
N GLY A 192 39.32 31.67 10.48
CA GLY A 192 39.87 32.01 9.17
C GLY A 192 38.93 31.58 8.05
N GLU A 193 39.44 30.77 7.13
CA GLU A 193 38.74 30.26 5.95
C GLU A 193 38.16 28.86 6.15
N LYS A 194 38.00 28.41 7.41
CA LYS A 194 37.48 27.07 7.74
C LYS A 194 36.43 27.09 8.84
N TYR A 195 35.51 26.14 8.76
CA TYR A 195 34.49 25.83 9.77
C TYR A 195 34.88 24.55 10.51
N TYR A 196 34.82 24.60 11.83
CA TYR A 196 35.20 23.49 12.71
C TYR A 196 34.00 23.07 13.55
N TRP A 197 33.78 21.76 13.68
CA TRP A 197 32.78 21.22 14.61
C TRP A 197 33.17 21.50 16.06
N MET A 198 32.22 22.04 16.83
CA MET A 198 32.41 22.43 18.23
C MET A 198 31.45 21.74 19.20
N ALA A 199 30.37 21.13 18.70
CA ALA A 199 29.44 20.45 19.57
C ALA A 199 30.06 19.17 20.17
N ASP A 200 29.64 18.84 21.38
CA ASP A 200 30.16 17.73 22.18
C ASP A 200 29.49 16.38 21.86
N TYR A 201 28.65 16.33 20.83
CA TYR A 201 27.98 15.12 20.38
C TYR A 201 28.37 14.75 18.95
N TYR A 202 28.17 13.47 18.62
CA TYR A 202 28.43 12.91 17.30
C TYR A 202 27.16 12.99 16.44
N PRO A 203 27.13 13.83 15.38
CA PRO A 203 25.90 14.07 14.61
C PRO A 203 25.36 12.83 13.90
N ALA A 204 26.23 11.94 13.40
CA ALA A 204 25.77 10.74 12.69
C ALA A 204 25.01 9.74 13.60
N GLN A 205 25.08 9.88 14.93
CA GLN A 205 24.32 9.03 15.84
C GLN A 205 22.82 9.36 15.87
N SER A 206 22.44 10.61 15.63
CA SER A 206 21.04 11.04 15.61
C SER A 206 20.41 10.99 14.22
N ILE A 207 21.21 10.78 13.17
CA ILE A 207 20.76 10.78 11.78
C ILE A 207 20.65 9.33 11.29
N SER A 208 19.43 8.89 11.00
CA SER A 208 19.19 7.61 10.35
C SER A 208 19.07 7.77 8.84
N ILE A 209 19.84 7.00 8.07
CA ILE A 209 19.72 6.92 6.60
C ILE A 209 18.41 6.26 6.18
N ARG A 210 17.76 5.49 7.07
CA ARG A 210 16.49 4.80 6.81
C ARG A 210 15.53 4.92 7.99
N THR A 211 14.28 5.28 7.71
CA THR A 211 13.21 5.43 8.71
C THR A 211 12.61 4.09 9.17
N THR A 212 13.39 3.01 9.20
CA THR A 212 12.93 1.69 9.70
C THR A 212 13.18 1.58 11.19
N SER A 213 12.15 1.20 11.95
CA SER A 213 12.29 0.87 13.38
C SER A 213 13.28 -0.29 13.54
N ALA A 214 14.29 -0.12 14.40
CA ALA A 214 15.27 -1.17 14.70
C ALA A 214 14.69 -2.30 15.57
N GLU A 215 13.51 -2.10 16.17
CA GLU A 215 12.87 -3.05 17.07
C GLU A 215 12.16 -4.19 16.32
N ASN A 216 12.54 -5.41 16.67
CA ASN A 216 11.93 -6.64 16.16
C ASN A 216 11.21 -7.38 17.29
N ILE A 217 10.13 -8.08 16.92
CA ILE A 217 9.43 -9.05 17.76
C ILE A 217 9.95 -10.45 17.45
N GLU A 218 10.38 -11.16 18.48
CA GLU A 218 10.79 -12.55 18.39
C GLU A 218 9.58 -13.47 18.43
N LEU A 219 9.56 -14.46 17.55
CA LEU A 219 8.48 -15.44 17.46
C LEU A 219 8.95 -16.73 18.12
N VAL A 220 8.39 -17.08 19.27
CA VAL A 220 8.84 -18.19 20.10
C VAL A 220 7.75 -19.24 20.26
N LEU A 221 8.12 -20.53 20.24
CA LEU A 221 7.19 -21.60 20.56
C LEU A 221 6.90 -21.63 22.06
N ASP A 222 5.62 -21.61 22.41
CA ASP A 222 5.15 -21.79 23.78
C ASP A 222 5.13 -23.29 24.09
N ASN A 223 6.21 -23.77 24.70
CA ASN A 223 6.34 -25.17 25.11
C ASN A 223 5.80 -25.32 26.54
N ASP A 224 4.50 -25.49 26.69
CA ASP A 224 3.85 -25.83 27.97
C ASP A 224 4.17 -27.26 28.48
N GLN A 225 5.21 -27.91 27.95
CA GLN A 225 5.64 -29.23 28.42
C GLN A 225 7.06 -29.16 28.97
N GLU A 226 7.17 -29.20 30.30
CA GLU A 226 8.39 -29.44 31.11
C GLU A 226 9.14 -30.76 30.78
N SER A 227 8.84 -31.41 29.67
CA SER A 227 9.42 -32.69 29.28
C SER A 227 10.42 -32.47 28.15
N MET A 228 11.69 -32.47 28.55
CA MET A 228 12.91 -32.54 27.72
C MET A 228 13.46 -31.22 27.18
N GLY A 229 13.90 -30.32 28.08
CA GLY A 229 15.15 -29.53 27.94
C GLY A 229 15.38 -28.63 26.71
N GLU A 230 14.52 -28.62 25.70
CA GLU A 230 14.60 -27.79 24.52
C GLU A 230 13.87 -26.47 24.81
N GLN A 231 14.67 -25.49 25.24
CA GLN A 231 14.25 -24.11 25.44
C GLN A 231 13.48 -23.55 24.23
N ASN A 232 12.51 -22.67 24.50
CA ASN A 232 11.82 -21.74 23.58
C ASN A 232 12.48 -21.67 22.19
N ARG A 233 12.05 -22.55 21.29
CA ARG A 233 12.61 -22.57 19.93
C ARG A 233 12.11 -21.34 19.19
N MET A 234 13.05 -20.51 18.73
CA MET A 234 12.74 -19.35 17.90
C MET A 234 12.28 -19.82 16.51
N VAL A 235 11.08 -19.41 16.11
CA VAL A 235 10.50 -19.67 14.78
C VAL A 235 10.97 -18.62 13.78
N GLY A 236 11.13 -17.37 14.21
CA GLY A 236 11.59 -16.28 13.36
C GLY A 236 11.46 -14.91 14.02
N GLN A 237 11.62 -13.86 13.23
CA GLN A 237 11.53 -12.47 13.68
C GLN A 237 10.76 -11.62 12.67
N ILE A 238 10.09 -10.59 13.17
CA ILE A 238 9.40 -9.57 12.36
C ILE A 238 9.59 -8.19 12.98
N ASP A 239 9.47 -7.13 12.18
CA ASP A 239 9.49 -5.76 12.70
C ASP A 239 8.27 -5.47 13.60
N ARG A 240 8.46 -4.63 14.62
CA ARG A 240 7.43 -4.30 15.63
C ARG A 240 6.13 -3.76 15.03
N VAL A 241 6.23 -2.87 14.04
CA VAL A 241 5.05 -2.32 13.35
C VAL A 241 4.29 -3.44 12.62
N SER A 242 5.00 -4.40 12.04
CA SER A 242 4.36 -5.54 11.41
C SER A 242 3.71 -6.51 12.38
N ALA A 243 4.16 -6.54 13.63
CA ALA A 243 3.62 -7.46 14.62
C ALA A 243 2.13 -7.25 14.88
N TYR A 244 1.67 -5.99 14.93
CA TYR A 244 0.28 -5.66 15.20
C TYR A 244 -0.71 -6.29 14.21
N TRP A 245 -0.29 -6.55 12.98
CA TRP A 245 -1.18 -7.05 11.92
C TRP A 245 -0.81 -8.44 11.41
N MET A 246 0.38 -8.95 11.74
CA MET A 246 0.85 -10.29 11.37
C MET A 246 0.79 -11.31 12.49
N VAL A 247 1.07 -10.90 13.73
CA VAL A 247 1.13 -11.79 14.91
C VAL A 247 0.37 -11.19 16.10
N HIS A 248 -0.75 -10.53 15.83
CA HIS A 248 -1.67 -10.17 16.90
C HIS A 248 -2.21 -11.42 17.61
N PRO A 249 -2.74 -11.31 18.84
CA PRO A 249 -3.40 -12.42 19.52
C PRO A 249 -4.45 -13.07 18.63
N HIS A 250 -4.47 -14.41 18.59
CA HIS A 250 -5.31 -15.23 17.72
C HIS A 250 -5.03 -15.15 16.21
N ALA A 251 -3.94 -14.51 15.79
CA ALA A 251 -3.51 -14.58 14.39
C ALA A 251 -3.07 -16.00 14.02
N ILE A 252 -3.31 -16.38 12.77
CA ILE A 252 -2.68 -17.56 12.18
C ILE A 252 -1.41 -17.08 11.48
N TYR A 253 -0.27 -17.35 12.11
CA TYR A 253 1.04 -17.10 11.54
C TYR A 253 1.49 -18.32 10.73
N LEU A 254 1.96 -18.07 9.50
CA LEU A 254 2.46 -19.12 8.62
C LEU A 254 3.97 -18.99 8.48
N HIS A 255 4.69 -20.08 8.74
CA HIS A 255 6.14 -20.14 8.57
C HIS A 255 6.53 -21.41 7.84
N GLU A 256 7.05 -21.24 6.64
CA GLU A 256 7.49 -22.32 5.77
C GLU A 256 6.43 -23.42 5.57
N GLY A 257 5.19 -23.00 5.34
CA GLY A 257 4.03 -23.87 5.11
C GLY A 257 3.43 -24.47 6.39
N GLU A 258 4.09 -24.31 7.53
CA GLU A 258 3.56 -24.68 8.84
C GLU A 258 2.70 -23.55 9.41
N SER A 259 1.65 -23.94 10.12
CA SER A 259 0.68 -23.02 10.71
C SER A 259 0.84 -22.96 12.22
N TYR A 260 0.88 -21.74 12.73
CA TYR A 260 1.01 -21.43 14.15
C TYR A 260 -0.14 -20.52 14.56
N LEU A 261 -0.79 -20.83 15.68
CA LEU A 261 -1.67 -19.86 16.33
C LEU A 261 -0.83 -18.98 17.25
N VAL A 262 -1.05 -17.68 17.17
CA VAL A 262 -0.52 -16.73 18.15
C VAL A 262 -1.41 -16.76 19.38
N ASP A 263 -0.86 -17.21 20.51
CA ASP A 263 -1.57 -17.18 21.78
C ASP A 263 -1.47 -15.80 22.43
N ASP A 264 -0.29 -15.17 22.35
CA ASP A 264 -0.03 -13.87 22.97
C ASP A 264 0.99 -13.03 22.19
N LEU A 265 0.86 -11.71 22.29
CA LEU A 265 1.82 -10.72 21.77
C LEU A 265 2.20 -9.77 22.90
N ASP A 266 3.37 -10.00 23.49
CA ASP A 266 3.94 -9.17 24.54
C ASP A 266 4.87 -8.11 23.94
N LEU A 267 4.38 -6.87 23.96
CA LEU A 267 5.08 -5.70 23.43
C LEU A 267 6.12 -5.12 24.40
N GLU A 268 6.13 -5.53 25.66
CA GLU A 268 7.13 -5.12 26.65
C GLU A 268 8.38 -5.99 26.53
N SER A 269 8.20 -7.31 26.41
CA SER A 269 9.30 -8.25 26.20
C SER A 269 9.72 -8.43 24.73
N ASN A 270 9.00 -7.80 23.79
CA ASN A 270 9.18 -7.93 22.35
C ASN A 270 9.07 -9.39 21.85
N GLN A 271 8.09 -10.14 22.37
CA GLN A 271 7.89 -11.56 22.03
C GLN A 271 6.45 -11.85 21.64
N ALA A 272 6.27 -12.72 20.64
CA ALA A 272 5.00 -13.34 20.32
C ALA A 272 5.08 -14.84 20.57
N LYS A 273 4.17 -15.34 21.41
CA LYS A 273 4.08 -16.75 21.76
C LYS A 273 3.21 -17.48 20.74
N LEU A 274 3.78 -18.54 20.18
CA LEU A 274 3.19 -19.33 19.13
C LEU A 274 3.03 -20.77 19.58
N ARG A 275 1.95 -21.41 19.13
CA ARG A 275 1.84 -22.86 19.19
C ARG A 275 1.50 -23.45 17.83
N PRO A 276 2.02 -24.64 17.49
CA PRO A 276 1.62 -25.35 16.28
C PRO A 276 0.10 -25.53 16.25
N PHE A 277 -0.51 -25.22 15.11
CA PHE A 277 -1.95 -25.30 14.96
C PHE A 277 -2.33 -25.67 13.52
N ALA A 278 -2.88 -26.87 13.34
CA ALA A 278 -3.46 -27.30 12.07
C ALA A 278 -4.75 -26.52 11.80
N SER A 279 -4.67 -25.48 10.96
CA SER A 279 -5.75 -24.53 10.70
C SER A 279 -6.40 -24.75 9.33
N ASP A 280 -7.73 -24.79 9.25
CA ASP A 280 -8.49 -24.73 8.00
C ASP A 280 -8.81 -23.28 7.55
N TYR A 281 -8.19 -22.28 8.20
CA TYR A 281 -8.30 -20.88 7.86
C TYR A 281 -7.02 -20.07 8.12
N TYR A 282 -6.96 -18.86 7.56
CA TYR A 282 -5.97 -17.84 7.88
C TYR A 282 -6.64 -16.55 8.38
N THR A 283 -5.88 -15.67 9.04
CA THR A 283 -6.41 -14.39 9.55
C THR A 283 -6.07 -13.21 8.64
N LEU A 284 -6.98 -12.24 8.60
CA LEU A 284 -6.80 -10.94 7.94
C LEU A 284 -7.04 -9.81 8.95
N PRO A 285 -6.06 -8.94 9.21
CA PRO A 285 -6.24 -7.83 10.13
C PRO A 285 -7.20 -6.78 9.56
N GLN A 286 -7.95 -6.14 10.45
CA GLN A 286 -8.76 -4.97 10.18
C GLN A 286 -8.05 -3.76 10.75
N LYS A 287 -7.74 -2.80 9.89
CA LYS A 287 -7.03 -1.57 10.25
C LYS A 287 -7.98 -0.38 10.16
N ARG A 288 -7.83 0.56 11.08
CA ARG A 288 -8.45 1.87 11.04
C ARG A 288 -7.34 2.91 10.96
N THR A 289 -7.44 3.79 9.98
CA THR A 289 -6.56 4.95 9.84
C THR A 289 -7.39 6.20 10.14
N GLU A 290 -6.88 7.07 10.99
CA GLU A 290 -7.49 8.35 11.35
C GLU A 290 -6.45 9.45 11.20
N ILE A 291 -6.82 10.56 10.55
CA ILE A 291 -5.95 11.73 10.40
C ILE A 291 -6.55 12.89 11.19
N LYS A 292 -5.77 13.48 12.09
CA LYS A 292 -6.17 14.66 12.88
C LYS A 292 -5.20 15.80 12.66
N LEU A 293 -5.75 17.01 12.61
CA LEU A 293 -4.98 18.24 12.60
C LEU A 293 -4.40 18.49 13.99
N ILE A 294 -3.11 18.78 14.07
CA ILE A 294 -2.45 19.25 15.28
C ILE A 294 -2.40 20.78 15.24
N ASN A 295 -1.78 21.31 14.19
CA ASN A 295 -1.61 22.74 14.01
C ASN A 295 -1.70 23.09 12.52
N LYS A 296 -2.43 24.16 12.20
CA LYS A 296 -2.45 24.71 10.84
C LYS A 296 -1.41 25.81 10.73
N HIS A 297 -0.59 25.75 9.69
CA HIS A 297 0.47 26.74 9.45
C HIS A 297 -0.01 27.82 8.47
N LEU A 298 -0.46 27.41 7.28
CA LEU A 298 -0.92 28.32 6.24
C LEU A 298 -2.25 27.85 5.64
N GLU A 299 -3.01 28.82 5.15
CA GLU A 299 -4.26 28.63 4.42
C GLU A 299 -4.31 29.67 3.29
N GLU A 300 -4.59 29.22 2.07
CA GLU A 300 -4.70 30.07 0.90
C GLU A 300 -5.86 29.63 0.01
N LYS A 301 -6.69 30.58 -0.42
CA LYS A 301 -7.69 30.34 -1.46
C LYS A 301 -6.99 30.14 -2.80
N THR A 302 -7.45 29.14 -3.54
CA THR A 302 -7.02 28.83 -4.90
C THR A 302 -8.26 28.68 -5.78
N THR A 303 -8.08 28.42 -7.07
CA THR A 303 -9.22 28.29 -7.99
C THR A 303 -10.06 27.07 -7.59
N GLY A 304 -11.31 27.29 -7.19
CA GLY A 304 -12.28 26.22 -6.87
C GLY A 304 -11.98 25.39 -5.62
N ALA A 305 -11.00 25.80 -4.81
CA ALA A 305 -10.60 25.09 -3.60
C ALA A 305 -9.93 26.02 -2.58
N LEU A 306 -9.79 25.49 -1.37
CA LEU A 306 -8.95 26.04 -0.30
C LEU A 306 -7.77 25.08 -0.08
N LYS A 307 -6.53 25.57 -0.24
CA LYS A 307 -5.33 24.80 0.07
C LYS A 307 -4.77 25.19 1.43
N GLU A 308 -4.24 24.22 2.15
CA GLU A 308 -3.78 24.36 3.52
C GLU A 308 -2.54 23.49 3.74
N ILE A 309 -1.74 23.87 4.74
CA ILE A 309 -0.60 23.09 5.22
C ILE A 309 -0.50 23.19 6.73
N GLY A 310 -0.05 22.12 7.37
CA GLY A 310 0.17 22.09 8.80
C GLY A 310 0.69 20.74 9.30
N GLU A 311 0.76 20.62 10.61
CA GLU A 311 1.09 19.39 11.31
C GLU A 311 -0.16 18.52 11.50
N ILE A 312 -0.04 17.25 11.18
CA ILE A 312 -1.06 16.23 11.40
C ILE A 312 -0.51 15.08 12.23
N ILE A 313 -1.42 14.32 12.82
CA ILE A 313 -1.14 12.99 13.35
C ILE A 313 -1.94 11.97 12.55
N VAL A 314 -1.24 11.03 11.92
CA VAL A 314 -1.83 9.85 11.29
C VAL A 314 -1.79 8.73 12.32
N THR A 315 -2.96 8.26 12.70
CA THR A 315 -3.14 7.18 13.68
C THR A 315 -3.59 5.93 12.95
N GLU A 316 -2.80 4.86 13.00
CA GLU A 316 -3.21 3.54 12.50
C GLU A 316 -3.37 2.55 13.63
N GLN A 317 -4.53 1.91 13.71
CA GLN A 317 -4.82 0.91 14.73
C GLN A 317 -5.35 -0.37 14.10
N VAL A 318 -4.86 -1.53 14.57
CA VAL A 318 -5.45 -2.83 14.25
C VAL A 318 -6.56 -3.09 15.27
N THR A 319 -7.81 -2.96 14.83
CA THR A 319 -8.99 -3.03 15.72
C THR A 319 -9.63 -4.42 15.76
N GLY A 320 -9.15 -5.34 14.94
CA GLY A 320 -9.73 -6.66 14.83
C GLY A 320 -9.12 -7.48 13.70
N TYR A 321 -9.70 -8.64 13.46
CA TYR A 321 -9.31 -9.52 12.37
C TYR A 321 -10.48 -10.34 11.86
N ARG A 322 -10.34 -10.87 10.65
CA ARG A 322 -11.28 -11.79 10.00
C ARG A 322 -10.62 -13.15 9.82
N LYS A 323 -11.39 -14.21 9.99
CA LYS A 323 -10.99 -15.60 9.69
C LYS A 323 -11.47 -15.96 8.29
N ILE A 324 -10.54 -16.32 7.43
CA ILE A 324 -10.81 -16.65 6.04
C ILE A 324 -10.46 -18.11 5.79
N ARG A 325 -11.45 -18.90 5.40
CA ARG A 325 -11.26 -20.31 5.08
C ARG A 325 -10.31 -20.48 3.88
N TRP A 326 -9.42 -21.46 3.97
CA TRP A 326 -8.57 -21.83 2.85
C TRP A 326 -9.41 -22.27 1.65
N TYR A 327 -8.92 -22.02 0.44
CA TYR A 327 -9.52 -22.42 -0.85
C TYR A 327 -10.80 -21.67 -1.23
N THR A 328 -11.80 -21.63 -0.34
CA THR A 328 -13.08 -20.97 -0.63
C THR A 328 -13.00 -19.45 -0.44
N HIS A 329 -12.01 -18.96 0.31
CA HIS A 329 -11.86 -17.55 0.70
C HIS A 329 -13.09 -16.98 1.40
N GLU A 330 -13.91 -17.84 2.00
CA GLU A 330 -15.11 -17.46 2.74
C GLU A 330 -14.74 -16.83 4.09
N ASN A 331 -15.46 -15.79 4.46
CA ASN A 331 -15.36 -15.21 5.80
C ASN A 331 -16.10 -16.12 6.79
N ILE A 332 -15.37 -16.83 7.63
CA ILE A 332 -15.96 -17.77 8.60
C ILE A 332 -16.08 -17.17 10.01
N GLY A 333 -15.56 -15.96 10.23
CA GLY A 333 -15.69 -15.25 11.49
C GLY A 333 -14.82 -14.00 11.56
N SER A 334 -14.90 -13.33 12.69
CA SER A 334 -14.06 -12.19 13.05
C SER A 334 -13.80 -12.18 14.55
N GLY A 335 -12.77 -11.45 14.95
CA GLY A 335 -12.50 -11.11 16.35
C GLY A 335 -12.14 -9.64 16.46
N GLU A 336 -12.44 -9.06 17.61
CA GLU A 336 -11.99 -7.72 17.97
C GLU A 336 -10.62 -7.79 18.63
N LEU A 337 -9.84 -6.73 18.49
CA LEU A 337 -8.52 -6.60 19.08
C LEU A 337 -8.41 -5.21 19.71
N ASP A 338 -7.79 -5.17 20.88
CA ASP A 338 -7.44 -3.93 21.56
C ASP A 338 -5.92 -3.75 21.54
N LEU A 339 -5.37 -3.59 20.34
CA LEU A 339 -3.96 -3.31 20.16
C LEU A 339 -3.69 -1.80 20.19
N PRO A 340 -2.52 -1.38 20.70
CA PRO A 340 -2.19 0.03 20.74
C PRO A 340 -2.11 0.61 19.32
N PRO A 341 -2.58 1.85 19.12
CA PRO A 341 -2.39 2.54 17.86
C PRO A 341 -0.91 2.87 17.62
N THR A 342 -0.53 2.97 16.35
CA THR A 342 0.70 3.64 15.92
C THR A 342 0.38 5.08 15.53
N HIS A 343 1.30 5.98 15.82
CA HIS A 343 1.16 7.39 15.53
C HIS A 343 2.33 7.87 14.67
N LEU A 344 2.00 8.53 13.57
CA LEU A 344 2.95 9.29 12.76
C LEU A 344 2.58 10.76 12.88
N LYS A 345 3.34 11.51 13.68
CA LYS A 345 3.32 12.97 13.65
C LYS A 345 4.15 13.43 12.44
N THR A 346 3.55 14.20 11.55
CA THR A 346 4.18 14.63 10.30
C THR A 346 3.57 15.93 9.79
N THR A 347 4.13 16.49 8.73
CA THR A 347 3.52 17.60 7.98
C THR A 347 2.66 17.08 6.84
N ALA A 348 1.60 17.82 6.54
CA ALA A 348 0.69 17.52 5.44
C ALA A 348 0.31 18.78 4.67
N TYR A 349 0.18 18.60 3.37
CA TYR A 349 -0.48 19.52 2.47
C TYR A 349 -1.85 18.93 2.10
N TRP A 350 -2.90 19.73 2.21
CA TRP A 350 -4.23 19.31 1.78
C TRP A 350 -4.95 20.43 1.07
N PHE A 351 -5.96 20.05 0.30
CA PHE A 351 -6.91 21.01 -0.24
C PHE A 351 -8.32 20.44 -0.23
N SER A 352 -9.27 21.31 0.08
CA SER A 352 -10.70 21.01 0.08
C SER A 352 -11.39 21.70 -1.08
N LEU A 353 -12.30 20.98 -1.74
CA LEU A 353 -13.12 21.58 -2.80
C LEU A 353 -14.12 22.56 -2.17
N ASP A 354 -14.26 23.73 -2.79
CA ASP A 354 -15.25 24.71 -2.35
C ASP A 354 -16.67 24.23 -2.67
N GLU A 355 -17.67 24.75 -1.95
CA GLU A 355 -19.08 24.39 -2.15
C GLU A 355 -19.55 24.67 -3.58
N GLU A 356 -19.03 25.73 -4.21
CA GLU A 356 -19.32 26.06 -5.61
C GLU A 356 -18.83 24.95 -6.55
N THR A 357 -17.59 24.47 -6.38
CA THR A 357 -17.01 23.38 -7.17
C THR A 357 -17.84 22.11 -7.02
N VAL A 358 -18.22 21.76 -5.78
CA VAL A 358 -19.06 20.58 -5.52
C VAL A 358 -20.44 20.74 -6.15
N THR A 359 -21.02 21.94 -6.08
CA THR A 359 -22.33 22.24 -6.69
C THR A 359 -22.28 22.13 -8.21
N GLN A 360 -21.26 22.69 -8.87
CA GLN A 360 -21.06 22.54 -10.31
C GLN A 360 -20.92 21.06 -10.72
N MET A 361 -20.20 20.26 -9.93
CA MET A 361 -20.08 18.81 -10.16
C MET A 361 -21.43 18.09 -10.00
N ARG A 362 -22.25 18.48 -9.01
CA ARG A 362 -23.59 17.92 -8.79
C ARG A 362 -24.55 18.27 -9.93
N GLU A 363 -24.55 19.52 -10.39
CA GLU A 363 -25.38 19.98 -11.51
C GLU A 363 -25.06 19.24 -12.81
N LYS A 364 -23.79 18.89 -13.02
CA LYS A 364 -23.35 18.05 -14.15
C LYS A 364 -23.63 16.55 -13.97
N GLY A 365 -24.13 16.12 -12.82
CA GLY A 365 -24.35 14.70 -12.50
C GLY A 365 -23.05 13.91 -12.28
N LEU A 366 -21.93 14.58 -12.02
CA LEU A 366 -20.59 14.00 -11.91
C LEU A 366 -20.09 13.93 -10.47
N TRP A 367 -20.93 14.26 -9.49
CA TRP A 367 -20.61 14.14 -8.08
C TRP A 367 -21.17 12.84 -7.49
N GLY A 368 -20.29 11.84 -7.35
CA GLY A 368 -20.65 10.52 -6.82
C GLY A 368 -20.26 10.29 -5.35
N SER A 369 -19.83 11.30 -4.60
CA SER A 369 -19.24 11.08 -3.27
C SER A 369 -20.19 11.37 -2.10
N ASP A 370 -21.43 11.76 -2.38
CA ASP A 370 -22.46 11.96 -1.34
C ASP A 370 -22.87 10.61 -0.71
N GLN A 371 -23.29 10.65 0.56
CA GLN A 371 -23.90 9.51 1.24
C GLN A 371 -25.17 9.11 0.48
N ILE A 372 -25.23 7.88 -0.06
CA ILE A 372 -26.37 7.45 -0.87
C ILE A 372 -27.61 7.36 0.02
N ASN A 373 -28.53 8.31 -0.14
CA ASN A 373 -29.85 8.22 0.43
C ASN A 373 -30.74 7.41 -0.54
N TYR A 374 -30.96 6.14 -0.22
CA TYR A 374 -31.79 5.24 -1.02
C TYR A 374 -33.27 5.63 -1.07
N GLY A 375 -33.69 6.70 -0.37
CA GLY A 375 -35.06 7.21 -0.39
C GLY A 375 -36.01 6.46 0.53
N LEU A 376 -37.19 7.04 0.74
CA LEU A 376 -38.17 6.57 1.74
C LEU A 376 -38.75 5.18 1.43
N ASN A 377 -38.75 4.75 0.16
CA ASN A 377 -39.30 3.44 -0.24
C ASN A 377 -38.28 2.29 -0.10
N TRP A 378 -37.01 2.57 0.22
CA TRP A 378 -35.94 1.57 0.18
C TRP A 378 -36.23 0.34 1.03
N ASN A 379 -36.58 0.54 2.31
CA ASN A 379 -36.87 -0.56 3.22
C ASN A 379 -38.01 -1.45 2.69
N ARG A 380 -39.07 -0.83 2.17
CA ARG A 380 -40.22 -1.56 1.60
C ARG A 380 -39.85 -2.33 0.34
N GLN A 381 -39.06 -1.74 -0.55
CA GLN A 381 -38.62 -2.42 -1.78
C GLN A 381 -37.63 -3.54 -1.48
N ARG A 382 -36.73 -3.34 -0.51
CA ARG A 382 -35.80 -4.35 -0.03
C ARG A 382 -36.55 -5.61 0.42
N ASP A 383 -37.60 -5.44 1.22
CA ASP A 383 -38.39 -6.58 1.69
C ASP A 383 -39.19 -7.24 0.56
N ARG A 384 -39.76 -6.47 -0.37
CA ARG A 384 -40.47 -7.01 -1.55
C ARG A 384 -39.56 -7.80 -2.49
N VAL A 385 -38.31 -7.39 -2.67
CA VAL A 385 -37.34 -8.11 -3.51
C VAL A 385 -36.95 -9.42 -2.83
N ARG A 386 -36.71 -9.39 -1.51
CA ARG A 386 -36.43 -10.60 -0.72
C ARG A 386 -37.60 -11.59 -0.77
N GLU A 387 -38.83 -11.11 -0.67
CA GLU A 387 -40.02 -11.94 -0.82
C GLU A 387 -40.16 -12.51 -2.25
N ARG A 388 -39.97 -11.67 -3.29
CA ARG A 388 -39.95 -12.12 -4.70
C ARG A 388 -38.92 -13.23 -4.92
N ASP A 389 -37.76 -13.08 -4.31
CA ASP A 389 -36.62 -13.99 -4.43
C ASP A 389 -36.72 -15.18 -3.45
N ASN A 390 -37.89 -15.39 -2.83
CA ASN A 390 -38.17 -16.46 -1.85
C ASN A 390 -37.15 -16.54 -0.70
N PHE A 391 -36.65 -15.37 -0.26
CA PHE A 391 -35.61 -15.24 0.77
C PHE A 391 -34.36 -16.08 0.46
N ARG A 392 -34.05 -16.23 -0.83
CA ARG A 392 -32.90 -17.00 -1.33
C ARG A 392 -31.99 -16.12 -2.17
N CYS A 393 -30.70 -16.37 -2.02
CA CYS A 393 -29.69 -15.74 -2.86
C CYS A 393 -29.91 -16.13 -4.33
N GLN A 394 -30.00 -15.15 -5.22
CA GLN A 394 -30.21 -15.40 -6.65
C GLN A 394 -28.96 -15.86 -7.40
N ILE A 395 -27.80 -15.93 -6.73
CA ILE A 395 -26.55 -16.43 -7.30
C ILE A 395 -26.24 -17.86 -6.85
N CYS A 396 -26.28 -18.13 -5.54
CA CYS A 396 -25.91 -19.45 -5.00
C CYS A 396 -27.10 -20.25 -4.45
N GLY A 397 -28.31 -19.70 -4.44
CA GLY A 397 -29.51 -20.38 -3.95
C GLY A 397 -29.63 -20.55 -2.43
N SER A 398 -28.64 -20.10 -1.65
CA SER A 398 -28.65 -20.23 -0.18
C SER A 398 -29.88 -19.53 0.40
N PRO A 399 -30.58 -20.14 1.38
CA PRO A 399 -31.68 -19.49 2.10
C PRO A 399 -31.15 -18.57 3.21
N GLU A 400 -31.96 -17.61 3.64
CA GLU A 400 -31.66 -16.80 4.83
C GLU A 400 -31.66 -17.66 6.11
N THR A 401 -30.62 -17.52 6.93
CA THR A 401 -30.48 -18.23 8.21
C THR A 401 -30.33 -17.21 9.35
N GLY A 402 -31.45 -16.71 9.87
CA GLY A 402 -31.48 -15.76 11.01
C GLY A 402 -30.99 -14.34 10.71
N LYS A 403 -30.28 -14.12 9.60
CA LYS A 403 -29.88 -12.81 9.08
C LYS A 403 -30.49 -12.60 7.70
N ALA A 404 -31.08 -11.42 7.49
CA ALA A 404 -31.57 -10.98 6.20
C ALA A 404 -30.45 -10.97 5.14
N HIS A 405 -30.76 -11.44 3.94
CA HIS A 405 -29.88 -11.25 2.79
C HIS A 405 -29.85 -9.79 2.35
N ASP A 406 -28.74 -9.41 1.74
CA ASP A 406 -28.55 -8.08 1.20
C ASP A 406 -29.33 -7.94 -0.12
N VAL A 407 -29.73 -6.72 -0.45
CA VAL A 407 -30.37 -6.41 -1.74
C VAL A 407 -29.45 -5.48 -2.50
N HIS A 408 -29.05 -5.92 -3.68
CA HIS A 408 -28.12 -5.23 -4.55
C HIS A 408 -28.86 -4.57 -5.72
N HIS A 409 -28.42 -3.38 -6.10
CA HIS A 409 -28.84 -2.73 -7.33
C HIS A 409 -28.04 -3.30 -8.53
N LYS A 410 -28.72 -3.91 -9.49
CA LYS A 410 -28.10 -4.48 -10.72
C LYS A 410 -27.44 -3.38 -11.56
N ILE A 411 -28.12 -2.24 -11.67
CA ILE A 411 -27.60 -0.99 -12.21
C ILE A 411 -27.41 -0.04 -11.02
N PRO A 412 -26.21 0.53 -10.81
CA PRO A 412 -25.90 1.34 -9.62
C PRO A 412 -26.94 2.43 -9.38
N PHE A 413 -27.40 2.58 -8.13
CA PHE A 413 -28.43 3.55 -7.74
C PHE A 413 -28.20 4.96 -8.27
N ARG A 414 -26.93 5.37 -8.37
CA ARG A 414 -26.51 6.70 -8.86
C ARG A 414 -26.78 6.95 -10.36
N GLN A 415 -27.08 5.92 -11.15
CA GLN A 415 -27.37 6.07 -12.58
C GLN A 415 -28.83 6.47 -12.88
N PHE A 416 -29.66 6.60 -11.83
CA PHE A 416 -31.06 6.98 -11.96
C PHE A 416 -31.28 8.39 -11.38
N THR A 417 -32.14 9.17 -12.02
CA THR A 417 -32.54 10.51 -11.54
C THR A 417 -33.63 10.44 -10.47
N SER A 418 -34.27 9.28 -10.30
CA SER A 418 -35.34 9.03 -9.35
C SER A 418 -35.05 7.79 -8.49
N PHE A 419 -35.13 7.93 -7.17
CA PHE A 419 -34.98 6.78 -6.27
C PHE A 419 -36.10 5.74 -6.45
N LEU A 420 -37.27 6.14 -6.99
CA LEU A 420 -38.35 5.21 -7.31
C LEU A 420 -37.97 4.27 -8.46
N GLU A 421 -37.29 4.80 -9.48
CA GLU A 421 -36.77 4.04 -10.62
C GLU A 421 -35.57 3.19 -10.21
N ALA A 422 -34.65 3.78 -9.45
CA ALA A 422 -33.49 3.06 -8.94
C ALA A 422 -33.90 1.84 -8.09
N ASN A 423 -34.93 1.99 -7.26
CA ASN A 423 -35.46 0.94 -6.40
C ASN A 423 -36.60 0.14 -7.05
N ALA A 424 -36.75 0.20 -8.38
CA ALA A 424 -37.67 -0.67 -9.09
C ALA A 424 -37.24 -2.14 -8.92
N LEU A 425 -38.22 -3.05 -8.75
CA LEU A 425 -37.91 -4.43 -8.36
C LEU A 425 -37.01 -5.14 -9.38
N ASP A 426 -37.20 -4.87 -10.66
CA ASP A 426 -36.39 -5.38 -11.77
C ASP A 426 -34.90 -4.99 -11.66
N ASN A 427 -34.60 -3.80 -11.13
CA ASN A 427 -33.23 -3.34 -10.85
C ASN A 427 -32.64 -3.91 -9.54
N LEU A 428 -33.40 -4.67 -8.76
CA LEU A 428 -32.95 -5.18 -7.47
C LEU A 428 -32.81 -6.71 -7.47
N VAL A 429 -31.84 -7.21 -6.71
CA VAL A 429 -31.58 -8.65 -6.55
C VAL A 429 -31.19 -9.01 -5.12
N THR A 430 -31.77 -10.08 -4.58
CA THR A 430 -31.41 -10.62 -3.26
C THR A 430 -30.18 -11.49 -3.34
N LEU A 431 -29.17 -11.18 -2.53
CA LEU A 431 -27.89 -11.87 -2.48
C LEU A 431 -27.50 -12.19 -1.05
N CYS A 432 -26.95 -13.39 -0.82
CA CYS A 432 -26.33 -13.66 0.46
C CYS A 432 -25.08 -12.78 0.65
N PRO A 433 -24.65 -12.49 1.89
CA PRO A 433 -23.54 -11.58 2.15
C PRO A 433 -22.25 -11.93 1.39
N SER A 434 -21.96 -13.23 1.22
CA SER A 434 -20.80 -13.69 0.45
C SER A 434 -20.92 -13.39 -1.05
N CYS A 435 -22.09 -13.58 -1.64
CA CYS A 435 -22.33 -13.27 -3.05
C CYS A 435 -22.40 -11.77 -3.30
N HIS A 436 -23.06 -11.02 -2.41
CA HIS A 436 -23.13 -9.57 -2.45
C HIS A 436 -21.72 -8.97 -2.43
N LYS A 437 -20.89 -9.43 -1.49
CA LYS A 437 -19.50 -8.96 -1.36
C LYS A 437 -18.62 -9.32 -2.54
N ARG A 438 -18.78 -10.49 -3.17
CA ARG A 438 -18.04 -10.83 -4.41
C ARG A 438 -18.42 -9.87 -5.54
N LEU A 439 -19.70 -9.55 -5.67
CA LEU A 439 -20.18 -8.58 -6.65
C LEU A 439 -19.66 -7.17 -6.37
N GLU A 440 -19.77 -6.68 -5.14
CA GLU A 440 -19.19 -5.38 -4.76
C GLU A 440 -17.66 -5.34 -4.89
N ALA A 441 -16.97 -6.46 -4.62
CA ALA A 441 -15.53 -6.56 -4.85
C ALA A 441 -15.16 -6.49 -6.33
N SER A 442 -16.03 -6.98 -7.23
CA SER A 442 -15.84 -6.91 -8.68
C SER A 442 -16.20 -5.54 -9.27
N VAL A 443 -17.09 -4.78 -8.61
CA VAL A 443 -17.55 -3.45 -9.03
C VAL A 443 -16.95 -2.38 -8.10
N ARG A 444 -15.67 -2.04 -8.31
CA ARG A 444 -15.05 -0.89 -7.62
C ARG A 444 -15.32 0.39 -8.40
N ILE A 445 -16.27 1.21 -7.95
CA ILE A 445 -16.48 2.55 -8.51
C ILE A 445 -15.49 3.50 -7.83
N ARG A 446 -14.50 3.98 -8.58
CA ARG A 446 -13.60 5.05 -8.11
C ARG A 446 -14.31 6.39 -8.27
N SER A 447 -14.37 7.20 -7.21
CA SER A 447 -14.89 8.56 -7.31
C SER A 447 -13.90 9.48 -8.03
N GLY A 448 -14.38 10.58 -8.61
CA GLY A 448 -13.51 11.62 -9.18
C GLY A 448 -12.47 12.14 -8.19
N LEU A 449 -12.82 12.23 -6.90
CA LEU A 449 -11.89 12.63 -5.83
C LEU A 449 -10.77 11.60 -5.62
N SER A 450 -11.08 10.30 -5.67
CA SER A 450 -10.08 9.25 -5.58
C SER A 450 -9.21 9.18 -6.84
N GLY A 451 -9.79 9.44 -8.02
CA GLY A 451 -9.06 9.60 -9.28
C GLY A 451 -8.07 10.77 -9.25
N LEU A 452 -8.52 11.91 -8.71
CA LEU A 452 -7.69 13.11 -8.47
C LEU A 452 -6.54 12.79 -7.51
N ALA A 453 -6.83 12.19 -6.36
CA ALA A 453 -5.79 11.82 -5.39
C ALA A 453 -4.76 10.84 -5.99
N PHE A 454 -5.21 9.90 -6.83
CA PHE A 454 -4.31 8.98 -7.50
C PHE A 454 -3.38 9.70 -8.48
N ILE A 455 -3.87 10.58 -9.37
CA ILE A 455 -2.97 11.29 -10.30
C ILE A 455 -2.02 12.23 -9.57
N LEU A 456 -2.50 12.93 -8.54
CA LEU A 456 -1.66 13.81 -7.73
C LEU A 456 -0.56 13.02 -7.01
N SER A 457 -0.86 11.83 -6.48
CA SER A 457 0.18 10.98 -5.88
C SER A 457 1.33 10.65 -6.84
N HIS A 458 1.06 10.43 -8.12
CA HIS A 458 2.11 10.14 -9.10
C HIS A 458 2.89 11.40 -9.47
N LEU A 459 2.19 12.51 -9.73
CA LEU A 459 2.87 13.76 -10.09
C LEU A 459 3.71 14.32 -8.94
N SER A 460 3.23 14.21 -7.70
CA SER A 460 3.99 14.61 -6.52
C SER A 460 5.37 13.96 -6.48
N THR A 461 5.48 12.66 -6.78
CA THR A 461 6.80 11.98 -6.78
C THR A 461 7.79 12.56 -7.79
N ILE A 462 7.30 12.96 -8.96
CA ILE A 462 8.12 13.57 -10.02
C ILE A 462 8.55 14.98 -9.62
N PHE A 463 7.62 15.79 -9.11
CA PHE A 463 7.90 17.17 -8.71
C PHE A 463 8.78 17.28 -7.46
N LEU A 464 8.72 16.28 -6.58
CA LEU A 464 9.51 16.21 -5.35
C LEU A 464 10.81 15.42 -5.52
N MET A 465 10.97 14.74 -6.66
CA MET A 465 12.09 13.84 -6.94
C MET A 465 12.26 12.76 -5.85
N CYS A 466 11.17 12.07 -5.48
CA CYS A 466 11.13 11.08 -4.41
C CYS A 466 10.46 9.76 -4.82
N ASP A 467 10.57 8.73 -3.98
CA ASP A 467 9.86 7.45 -4.17
C ASP A 467 8.40 7.60 -3.75
N ARG A 468 7.50 6.84 -4.38
CA ARG A 468 6.07 6.83 -4.05
C ARG A 468 5.79 6.49 -2.59
N ARG A 469 6.66 5.71 -1.94
CA ARG A 469 6.52 5.33 -0.53
C ARG A 469 6.88 6.47 0.42
N ASP A 470 7.54 7.51 -0.05
CA ASP A 470 7.94 8.64 0.79
C ASP A 470 6.78 9.61 1.05
N ILE A 471 5.67 9.46 0.32
CA ILE A 471 4.44 10.26 0.50
C ILE A 471 3.23 9.37 0.79
N GLY A 472 2.40 9.81 1.73
CA GLY A 472 1.09 9.25 2.01
C GLY A 472 0.03 10.07 1.31
N VAL A 473 -0.99 9.41 0.75
CA VAL A 473 -2.11 10.09 0.09
C VAL A 473 -3.43 9.53 0.60
N HIS A 474 -4.33 10.43 0.97
CA HIS A 474 -5.67 10.11 1.41
C HIS A 474 -6.70 11.00 0.71
N SER A 475 -7.85 10.44 0.36
CA SER A 475 -8.97 11.19 -0.20
C SER A 475 -10.20 10.90 0.63
N ASP A 476 -10.83 11.94 1.17
CA ASP A 476 -12.01 11.82 2.02
C ASP A 476 -13.11 12.78 1.53
N PRO A 477 -14.25 12.26 1.03
CA PRO A 477 -15.40 13.08 0.66
C PRO A 477 -15.99 13.93 1.79
N GLN A 478 -15.79 13.54 3.04
CA GLN A 478 -16.33 14.23 4.22
C GLN A 478 -15.26 14.33 5.30
N SER A 479 -14.18 15.03 4.99
CA SER A 479 -12.99 15.07 5.84
C SER A 479 -13.21 15.84 7.14
N ASN A 480 -12.88 15.19 8.26
CA ASN A 480 -12.84 15.84 9.57
C ASN A 480 -11.78 16.97 9.65
N LEU A 481 -10.73 16.92 8.83
CA LEU A 481 -9.69 17.97 8.78
C LEU A 481 -10.25 19.31 8.27
N THR A 482 -11.30 19.25 7.46
CA THR A 482 -11.84 20.41 6.73
C THR A 482 -13.33 20.55 6.95
N ASN A 483 -13.80 20.23 8.17
CA ASN A 483 -15.19 20.39 8.59
C ASN A 483 -16.22 19.74 7.65
N GLY A 484 -15.95 18.52 7.19
CA GLY A 484 -16.85 17.74 6.33
C GLY A 484 -16.76 18.06 4.84
N LYS A 485 -15.82 18.91 4.41
CA LYS A 485 -15.58 19.16 2.98
C LYS A 485 -14.87 17.99 2.28
N PRO A 486 -15.06 17.80 0.97
CA PRO A 486 -14.30 16.83 0.18
C PRO A 486 -12.84 17.25 0.02
N THR A 487 -11.92 16.40 0.46
CA THR A 487 -10.51 16.79 0.66
C THR A 487 -9.56 15.72 0.17
N VAL A 488 -8.47 16.18 -0.46
CA VAL A 488 -7.28 15.36 -0.74
C VAL A 488 -6.17 15.80 0.21
N VAL A 489 -5.55 14.84 0.87
CA VAL A 489 -4.45 15.03 1.81
C VAL A 489 -3.23 14.31 1.28
N ILE A 490 -2.09 14.99 1.20
CA ILE A 490 -0.78 14.43 0.90
C ILE A 490 0.15 14.78 2.05
N TYR A 491 0.85 13.79 2.59
CA TYR A 491 1.69 13.97 3.77
C TYR A 491 3.02 13.23 3.64
N ASP A 492 4.02 13.67 4.38
CA ASP A 492 5.35 13.07 4.37
C ASP A 492 5.32 11.76 5.18
N GLN A 493 5.78 10.63 4.62
CA GLN A 493 5.90 9.36 5.36
C GLN A 493 7.19 9.29 6.20
N VAL A 494 7.52 10.41 6.85
CA VAL A 494 8.68 10.55 7.74
C VAL A 494 8.22 11.30 8.98
N PRO A 495 8.61 10.87 10.19
CA PRO A 495 8.35 11.63 11.42
C PRO A 495 8.77 13.09 11.28
N ASP A 496 7.93 14.00 11.75
CA ASP A 496 8.06 15.47 11.67
C ASP A 496 8.09 16.05 10.24
N GLY A 497 8.13 15.19 9.21
CA GLY A 497 8.18 15.56 7.80
C GLY A 497 9.55 16.06 7.35
N ILE A 498 9.79 15.99 6.03
CA ILE A 498 11.04 16.41 5.39
C ILE A 498 10.84 17.52 4.35
N GLY A 499 9.70 18.21 4.43
CA GLY A 499 9.39 19.39 3.62
C GLY A 499 8.72 19.08 2.29
N PHE A 500 8.30 17.83 2.02
CA PHE A 500 7.57 17.51 0.80
C PHE A 500 6.22 18.21 0.76
N SER A 501 5.47 18.17 1.86
CA SER A 501 4.19 18.86 1.98
C SER A 501 4.32 20.36 1.75
N GLN A 502 5.36 21.00 2.31
CA GLN A 502 5.65 22.43 2.09
C GLN A 502 5.86 22.73 0.60
N ARG A 503 6.68 21.91 -0.06
CA ARG A 503 6.94 22.09 -1.48
C ARG A 503 5.69 21.87 -2.35
N LEU A 504 4.84 20.91 -2.00
CA LEU A 504 3.57 20.67 -2.70
C LEU A 504 2.58 21.83 -2.52
N PHE A 505 2.54 22.46 -1.35
CA PHE A 505 1.70 23.63 -1.09
C PHE A 505 2.09 24.80 -2.02
N GLU A 506 3.39 25.00 -2.23
CA GLU A 506 3.94 26.01 -3.16
C GLU A 506 3.64 25.66 -4.62
N LEU A 507 3.80 24.40 -4.99
CA LEU A 507 3.63 23.90 -6.36
C LEU A 507 2.16 23.60 -6.74
N HIS A 508 1.18 23.88 -5.87
CA HIS A 508 -0.23 23.53 -6.04
C HIS A 508 -0.74 23.78 -7.47
N THR A 509 -0.61 25.02 -7.95
CA THR A 509 -1.16 25.43 -9.25
C THR A 509 -0.48 24.68 -10.40
N GLU A 510 0.84 24.51 -10.33
CA GLU A 510 1.58 23.82 -11.37
C GLU A 510 1.20 22.34 -11.45
N ILE A 511 1.12 21.67 -10.29
CA ILE A 511 0.77 20.24 -10.23
C ILE A 511 -0.66 20.02 -10.72
N ILE A 512 -1.62 20.88 -10.35
CA ILE A 512 -3.01 20.80 -10.83
C ILE A 512 -3.08 20.99 -12.35
N ASP A 513 -2.38 21.99 -12.89
CA ASP A 513 -2.35 22.24 -14.33
C ASP A 513 -1.69 21.09 -15.12
N ARG A 514 -0.63 20.49 -14.58
CA ARG A 514 -0.01 19.29 -15.17
C ARG A 514 -0.93 18.08 -15.08
N ALA A 515 -1.62 17.89 -13.95
CA ALA A 515 -2.61 16.82 -13.78
C ALA A 515 -3.73 16.96 -14.81
N TYR A 516 -4.30 18.16 -14.96
CA TYR A 516 -5.34 18.42 -15.96
C TYR A 516 -4.89 18.06 -17.38
N LYS A 517 -3.72 18.57 -17.81
CA LYS A 517 -3.16 18.29 -19.14
C LYS A 517 -2.90 16.79 -19.35
N LEU A 518 -2.32 16.11 -18.36
CA LEU A 518 -2.00 14.68 -18.43
C LEU A 518 -3.28 13.82 -18.52
N VAL A 519 -4.26 14.07 -17.65
CA VAL A 519 -5.49 13.26 -17.63
C VAL A 519 -6.32 13.51 -18.90
N ARG A 520 -6.43 14.76 -19.35
CA ARG A 520 -7.18 15.13 -20.57
C ARG A 520 -6.55 14.57 -21.85
N SER A 521 -5.21 14.57 -21.95
CA SER A 521 -4.50 14.04 -23.14
C SER A 521 -4.36 12.51 -23.13
N CYS A 522 -4.55 11.86 -21.98
CA CYS A 522 -4.48 10.41 -21.88
C CYS A 522 -5.57 9.75 -22.75
N GLN A 523 -5.19 8.75 -23.55
CA GLN A 523 -6.11 8.08 -24.48
C GLN A 523 -6.96 6.96 -23.85
N CYS A 524 -6.80 6.68 -22.56
CA CYS A 524 -7.60 5.63 -21.89
C CYS A 524 -9.08 6.02 -21.82
N LYS A 525 -9.97 5.02 -21.86
CA LYS A 525 -11.42 5.23 -21.87
C LYS A 525 -11.94 5.85 -20.57
N ASP A 526 -11.53 5.31 -19.44
CA ASP A 526 -12.09 5.68 -18.13
C ASP A 526 -11.07 5.55 -16.98
N GLY A 527 -9.77 5.58 -17.29
CA GLY A 527 -8.70 5.46 -16.30
C GLY A 527 -7.69 4.37 -16.62
N CYS A 528 -6.43 4.63 -16.30
CA CYS A 528 -5.31 3.70 -16.44
C CYS A 528 -4.25 4.01 -15.38
N PRO A 529 -3.24 3.14 -15.19
CA PRO A 529 -2.17 3.37 -14.23
C PRO A 529 -1.39 4.69 -14.42
N SER A 530 -1.37 5.30 -15.62
CA SER A 530 -0.71 6.58 -15.89
C SER A 530 -1.57 7.84 -15.64
N CYS A 531 -2.86 7.71 -15.32
CA CYS A 531 -3.72 8.87 -15.09
C CYS A 531 -4.44 8.76 -13.74
N VAL A 532 -5.77 8.63 -13.74
CA VAL A 532 -6.60 8.56 -12.53
C VAL A 532 -6.65 7.19 -11.88
N GLY A 533 -5.94 6.20 -12.45
CA GLY A 533 -5.98 4.79 -12.05
C GLY A 533 -7.15 4.03 -12.69
N PRO A 534 -7.03 2.69 -12.83
CA PRO A 534 -8.09 1.87 -13.39
C PRO A 534 -9.23 1.63 -12.39
N GLY A 535 -10.47 1.52 -12.89
CA GLY A 535 -11.68 1.17 -12.11
C GLY A 535 -11.81 -0.33 -11.77
N GLY A 536 -11.09 -1.20 -12.48
CA GLY A 536 -11.18 -2.67 -12.34
C GLY A 536 -12.09 -3.31 -13.39
N GLU A 537 -12.31 -4.62 -13.29
CA GLU A 537 -12.97 -5.44 -14.33
C GLU A 537 -14.42 -5.00 -14.62
N HIS A 538 -15.14 -4.54 -13.60
CA HIS A 538 -16.53 -4.05 -13.73
C HIS A 538 -16.75 -2.66 -13.10
N GLY A 539 -15.67 -1.93 -12.83
CA GLY A 539 -15.72 -0.61 -12.18
C GLY A 539 -15.52 0.56 -13.13
N GLN A 540 -15.89 1.77 -12.69
CA GLN A 540 -15.56 3.04 -13.36
C GLN A 540 -14.31 3.63 -12.71
N GLY A 541 -13.37 4.13 -13.51
CA GLY A 541 -12.10 4.69 -13.01
C GLY A 541 -12.16 6.18 -12.69
N GLY A 542 -13.32 6.82 -12.88
CA GLY A 542 -13.59 8.18 -12.42
C GLY A 542 -12.86 9.26 -13.23
N LYS A 543 -12.50 8.95 -14.49
CA LYS A 543 -11.67 9.84 -15.31
C LYS A 543 -12.41 11.12 -15.68
N TYR A 544 -13.67 11.00 -16.08
CA TYR A 544 -14.48 12.14 -16.51
C TYR A 544 -14.70 13.11 -15.34
N GLU A 545 -15.05 12.57 -14.17
CA GLU A 545 -15.22 13.33 -12.94
C GLU A 545 -13.92 14.01 -12.51
N ALA A 546 -12.79 13.31 -12.57
CA ALA A 546 -11.49 13.88 -12.24
C ALA A 546 -11.07 14.98 -13.23
N ILE A 547 -11.34 14.83 -14.54
CA ILE A 547 -11.08 15.88 -15.54
C ILE A 547 -11.88 17.14 -15.19
N GLU A 548 -13.16 17.01 -14.86
CA GLU A 548 -14.01 18.16 -14.55
C GLU A 548 -13.57 18.85 -13.25
N ILE A 549 -13.21 18.10 -12.21
CA ILE A 549 -12.63 18.69 -10.99
C ILE A 549 -11.34 19.44 -11.36
N LEU A 550 -10.41 18.77 -12.06
CA LEU A 550 -9.14 19.38 -12.48
C LEU A 550 -9.34 20.61 -13.37
N GLU A 551 -10.35 20.61 -14.22
CA GLU A 551 -10.67 21.73 -15.08
C GLU A 551 -11.14 22.96 -14.27
N ILE A 552 -11.94 22.74 -13.23
CA ILE A 552 -12.39 23.81 -12.33
C ILE A 552 -11.19 24.34 -11.52
N LEU A 553 -10.31 23.45 -11.05
CA LEU A 553 -9.14 23.83 -10.25
C LEU A 553 -8.01 24.47 -11.06
N SER A 554 -7.93 24.18 -12.37
CA SER A 554 -6.84 24.61 -13.23
C SER A 554 -6.93 26.08 -13.62
N THR A 555 -5.79 26.78 -13.60
CA THR A 555 -5.69 28.17 -14.08
C THR A 555 -5.47 28.25 -15.60
N SER A 556 -4.99 27.17 -16.22
CA SER A 556 -4.75 27.06 -17.67
C SER A 556 -6.00 27.25 -18.55
N LYS A 557 -7.21 27.33 -17.95
CA LYS A 557 -8.47 27.67 -18.65
C LYS A 557 -8.57 29.16 -19.01
N ARG A 558 -7.73 30.02 -18.43
CA ARG A 558 -7.77 31.49 -18.59
C ARG A 558 -6.79 32.04 -19.65
N ILE A 559 -6.18 31.18 -20.49
CA ILE A 559 -5.31 31.59 -21.60
C ILE A 559 -5.93 31.18 -22.93
#